data_AF-A0A9N8WB79-F1
#
_entry.id   AF-A0A9N8WB79-F1
#
_cell.length_a   1.000
_cell.length_b   1.000
_cell.length_c   1.000
_cell.angle_alpha   90.00
_cell.angle_beta   90.00
_cell.angle_gamma   90.00
#
_symmetry.space_group_name_H-M   'P 1'
#
loop_
_entity.id
_entity.type
_entity.pdbx_description
1 polymer ?
#
loop_
_entity_poly.entity_id
_entity_poly.type
_entity_poly.pdbx_seq_one_letter_code
_entity_poly.pdbx_strand_id
1 'polypeptide(L)'
;MATYETLMKKLLDPVPQYVFSIIPAVLTAGAAPKHAFLDKLIWVGQCLSCPFMGLLYTCNVKSDEITTYWLRKSHFVEVKIKGEEKIETEISVRPVGHRAMVIIRSGNIARFVEQQPNSNSLRERLEKLSELNNTVLERLEEECIANASVLERLSSLTLAYYILIGIIAGIARVIGPFSCEDWPYIPLAFCWTLTAIYRRTTHGELLVKDPEKKIKSEKIYVMNSDDNDNKVQTHTRVVLTFLASMTVPWISVFLAYLTPPVGFFCRSKYLTVLCSIWSLNSLVAYIHHWIEERNKTVDLIIHVWLTVSGVAVAMLLFVLAMLISESLWWVSLFGKSCDDSGICSV
;
A
#
# COMPACT_ATOMS: atom_id res chain seq x y z
N MET A 1 11.68 16.52 -34.81
CA MET A 1 12.68 15.88 -33.93
C MET A 1 13.08 16.82 -32.79
N ALA A 2 13.58 18.03 -33.10
CA ALA A 2 13.94 19.05 -32.09
C ALA A 2 12.82 19.46 -31.11
N THR A 3 11.56 19.52 -31.54
CA THR A 3 10.40 19.83 -30.68
C THR A 3 10.05 18.70 -29.70
N TYR A 4 10.27 17.44 -30.08
CA TYR A 4 10.03 16.29 -29.22
C TYR A 4 11.11 16.20 -28.13
N GLU A 5 12.39 16.36 -28.49
CA GLU A 5 13.51 16.35 -27.53
C GLU A 5 13.42 17.51 -26.54
N THR A 6 13.05 18.71 -26.99
CA THR A 6 12.88 19.88 -26.11
C THR A 6 11.70 19.72 -25.15
N LEU A 7 10.59 19.12 -25.62
CA LEU A 7 9.44 18.80 -24.80
C LEU A 7 9.79 17.72 -23.77
N MET A 8 10.46 16.65 -24.21
CA MET A 8 10.92 15.58 -23.34
C MET A 8 11.85 16.12 -22.26
N LYS A 9 12.85 16.97 -22.60
CA LYS A 9 13.73 17.64 -21.61
C LYS A 9 12.98 18.43 -20.54
N LYS A 10 11.95 19.19 -20.91
CA LYS A 10 11.15 19.96 -19.94
C LYS A 10 10.26 19.08 -19.07
N LEU A 11 9.70 18.01 -19.64
CA LEU A 11 8.93 17.02 -18.88
C LEU A 11 9.82 16.16 -17.97
N LEU A 12 11.11 16.11 -18.30
CA LEU A 12 12.14 15.31 -17.67
C LEU A 12 12.91 15.97 -16.54
N ASP A 13 12.72 17.26 -16.34
CA ASP A 13 13.50 18.01 -15.37
C ASP A 13 13.40 17.30 -14.01
N PRO A 14 14.53 16.84 -13.45
CA PRO A 14 14.53 15.98 -12.29
C PRO A 14 13.95 16.72 -11.07
N VAL A 15 14.12 18.06 -10.98
CA VAL A 15 13.68 18.86 -9.81
C VAL A 15 12.15 18.82 -9.60
N PRO A 16 11.30 19.14 -10.60
CA PRO A 16 9.86 18.90 -10.51
C PRO A 16 9.51 17.46 -10.16
N GLN A 17 10.23 16.48 -10.71
CA GLN A 17 9.89 15.08 -10.49
C GLN A 17 10.09 14.65 -9.05
N TYR A 18 11.11 15.12 -8.33
CA TYR A 18 11.29 14.75 -6.92
C TYR A 18 10.16 15.24 -6.03
N VAL A 19 9.83 16.52 -6.14
CA VAL A 19 8.82 17.17 -5.31
C VAL A 19 7.44 16.59 -5.63
N PHE A 20 7.16 16.34 -6.91
CA PHE A 20 5.85 15.89 -7.35
C PHE A 20 5.69 14.36 -7.47
N SER A 21 6.75 13.56 -7.26
CA SER A 21 6.63 12.09 -7.20
C SER A 21 6.80 11.54 -5.78
N ILE A 22 7.84 11.93 -5.04
CA ILE A 22 8.11 11.35 -3.72
C ILE A 22 7.02 11.76 -2.72
N ILE A 23 6.72 13.06 -2.63
CA ILE A 23 5.76 13.56 -1.65
C ILE A 23 4.37 12.97 -1.91
N PRO A 24 3.83 12.99 -3.14
CA PRO A 24 2.55 12.35 -3.40
C PRO A 24 2.57 10.84 -3.21
N ALA A 25 3.66 10.13 -3.51
CA ALA A 25 3.74 8.67 -3.33
C ALA A 25 3.70 8.31 -1.85
N VAL A 26 4.44 9.04 -1.04
CA VAL A 26 4.49 8.93 0.42
C VAL A 26 3.12 9.27 1.04
N LEU A 27 2.47 10.34 0.58
CA LEU A 27 1.12 10.72 1.02
C LEU A 27 0.03 9.75 0.54
N THR A 28 0.21 9.13 -0.62
CA THR A 28 -0.75 8.15 -1.17
C THR A 28 -0.65 6.82 -0.43
N ALA A 29 0.57 6.31 -0.22
CA ALA A 29 0.79 5.06 0.48
C ALA A 29 0.56 5.15 2.00
N GLY A 30 0.86 6.31 2.60
CA GLY A 30 0.77 6.54 4.04
C GLY A 30 -0.51 7.23 4.50
N ALA A 31 -1.56 7.27 3.67
CA ALA A 31 -2.85 7.84 4.08
C ALA A 31 -3.45 7.00 5.22
N ALA A 32 -3.38 7.55 6.44
CA ALA A 32 -3.93 6.94 7.65
C ALA A 32 -4.86 7.90 8.40
N PRO A 33 -5.91 7.36 9.05
CA PRO A 33 -6.90 8.15 9.77
C PRO A 33 -6.42 8.63 11.15
N LYS A 34 -5.13 8.48 11.47
CA LYS A 34 -4.59 8.79 12.80
C LYS A 34 -4.76 10.27 13.14
N HIS A 35 -5.12 10.59 14.38
CA HIS A 35 -5.35 11.98 14.77
C HIS A 35 -4.04 12.77 14.95
N ALA A 36 -3.01 12.16 15.54
CA ALA A 36 -1.75 12.85 15.81
C ALA A 36 -0.85 12.85 14.58
N PHE A 37 -0.19 13.99 14.33
CA PHE A 37 0.73 14.15 13.21
C PHE A 37 1.89 13.15 13.26
N LEU A 38 2.48 12.91 14.44
CA LEU A 38 3.56 11.94 14.63
C LEU A 38 3.11 10.51 14.30
N ASP A 39 1.93 10.10 14.74
CA ASP A 39 1.39 8.77 14.41
C ASP A 39 1.19 8.60 12.89
N LYS A 40 0.75 9.66 12.21
CA LYS A 40 0.68 9.66 10.73
C LYS A 40 2.07 9.52 10.12
N LEU A 41 3.06 10.28 10.58
CA LEU A 41 4.43 10.19 10.06
C LEU A 41 5.06 8.81 10.30
N ILE A 42 4.81 8.21 11.47
CA ILE A 42 5.26 6.85 11.78
C ILE A 42 4.64 5.85 10.81
N TRP A 43 3.33 5.94 10.58
CA TRP A 43 2.63 5.08 9.62
C TRP A 43 3.15 5.27 8.19
N VAL A 44 3.33 6.51 7.76
CA VAL A 44 3.93 6.85 6.47
C VAL A 44 5.31 6.23 6.33
N GLY A 45 6.16 6.34 7.35
CA GLY A 45 7.49 5.72 7.38
C GLY A 45 7.42 4.19 7.29
N GLN A 46 6.46 3.56 7.99
CA GLN A 46 6.23 2.12 7.90
C GLN A 46 5.78 1.70 6.49
N CYS A 47 4.86 2.41 5.86
CA CYS A 47 4.45 2.15 4.47
C CYS A 47 5.59 2.38 3.47
N LEU A 48 6.44 3.39 3.70
CA LEU A 48 7.63 3.62 2.89
C LEU A 48 8.66 2.49 3.03
N SER A 49 8.78 1.90 4.23
CA SER A 49 9.65 0.76 4.49
C SER A 49 9.14 -0.56 3.90
N CYS A 50 7.82 -0.68 3.73
CA CYS A 50 7.14 -1.93 3.44
C CYS A 50 5.96 -1.68 2.48
N PRO A 51 6.19 -1.82 1.15
CA PRO A 51 5.15 -1.69 0.15
C PRO A 51 3.94 -2.60 0.43
N PHE A 52 4.16 -3.80 0.98
CA PHE A 52 3.07 -4.71 1.35
C PHE A 52 2.08 -4.09 2.33
N MET A 53 2.53 -3.39 3.38
CA MET A 53 1.63 -2.78 4.36
C MET A 53 0.74 -1.70 3.75
N GLY A 54 1.32 -0.83 2.91
CA GLY A 54 0.56 0.20 2.21
C GLY A 54 -0.44 -0.42 1.22
N LEU A 55 0.02 -1.38 0.42
CA LEU A 55 -0.82 -2.04 -0.58
C LEU A 55 -1.87 -2.97 0.01
N LEU A 56 -1.62 -3.61 1.16
CA LEU A 56 -2.60 -4.48 1.82
C LEU A 56 -3.86 -3.68 2.12
N TYR A 57 -3.70 -2.52 2.75
CA TYR A 57 -4.79 -1.58 3.01
C TYR A 57 -5.49 -1.14 1.71
N THR A 58 -4.71 -0.64 0.75
CA THR A 58 -5.30 -0.06 -0.46
C THR A 58 -5.80 -1.09 -1.47
N CYS A 59 -5.36 -2.35 -1.46
CA CYS A 59 -5.76 -3.32 -2.49
C CYS A 59 -6.78 -4.35 -2.00
N ASN A 60 -6.90 -4.56 -0.68
CA ASN A 60 -7.68 -5.70 -0.15
C ASN A 60 -8.92 -5.28 0.63
N VAL A 61 -8.97 -4.06 1.14
CA VAL A 61 -10.14 -3.56 1.86
C VAL A 61 -11.19 -3.11 0.85
N LYS A 62 -12.48 -3.37 1.03
CA LYS A 62 -13.54 -2.79 0.18
C LYS A 62 -13.96 -1.40 0.70
N SER A 63 -14.74 -0.63 -0.06
CA SER A 63 -15.22 0.70 0.38
C SER A 63 -16.05 0.60 1.66
N ASP A 64 -16.95 -0.38 1.71
CA ASP A 64 -17.83 -0.71 2.84
C ASP A 64 -17.10 -1.36 4.04
N GLU A 65 -15.81 -1.65 3.91
CA GLU A 65 -14.99 -2.27 4.95
C GLU A 65 -13.81 -1.36 5.36
N ILE A 66 -13.75 -0.13 4.82
CA ILE A 66 -12.60 0.75 5.02
C ILE A 66 -12.43 1.18 6.48
N THR A 67 -13.53 1.40 7.19
CA THR A 67 -13.55 1.77 8.61
C THR A 67 -13.15 0.60 9.50
N THR A 68 -13.56 -0.62 9.15
CA THR A 68 -13.34 -1.82 9.98
C THR A 68 -11.89 -2.30 9.94
N TYR A 69 -11.17 -2.07 8.84
CA TYR A 69 -9.74 -2.40 8.74
C TYR A 69 -8.89 -1.77 9.86
N TRP A 70 -9.24 -0.55 10.28
CA TRP A 70 -8.49 0.22 11.28
C TRP A 70 -8.87 -0.10 12.72
N LEU A 71 -9.86 -0.95 12.94
CA LEU A 71 -10.29 -1.35 14.27
C LEU A 71 -9.41 -2.48 14.83
N ARG A 72 -9.19 -2.45 16.13
CA ARG A 72 -8.59 -3.56 16.88
C ARG A 72 -9.52 -4.77 16.91
N LYS A 73 -8.92 -5.94 17.09
CA LYS A 73 -9.66 -7.20 17.31
C LYS A 73 -10.66 -7.13 18.46
N SER A 74 -10.42 -6.28 19.46
CA SER A 74 -11.33 -6.06 20.60
C SER A 74 -12.70 -5.53 20.20
N HIS A 75 -12.86 -4.95 19.01
CA HIS A 75 -14.12 -4.41 18.53
C HIS A 75 -14.95 -5.42 17.74
N PHE A 76 -14.47 -6.65 17.54
CA PHE A 76 -15.24 -7.66 16.83
C PHE A 76 -15.61 -8.84 17.73
N VAL A 77 -16.76 -9.44 17.42
CA VAL A 77 -17.28 -10.64 18.07
C VAL A 77 -17.67 -11.64 16.99
N GLU A 78 -17.07 -12.83 17.04
CA GLU A 78 -17.43 -13.93 16.12
C GLU A 78 -18.71 -14.59 16.62
N VAL A 79 -19.70 -14.66 15.75
CA VAL A 79 -20.95 -15.37 16.00
C VAL A 79 -20.87 -16.73 15.32
N LYS A 80 -20.90 -17.81 16.11
CA LYS A 80 -21.03 -19.18 15.61
C LYS A 80 -22.43 -19.69 15.85
N ILE A 81 -22.98 -20.33 14.83
CA ILE A 81 -24.29 -20.97 14.90
C ILE A 81 -24.04 -22.48 15.06
N LYS A 82 -24.49 -23.06 16.16
CA LYS A 82 -24.51 -24.52 16.36
C LYS A 82 -25.94 -24.97 16.60
N GLY A 83 -26.61 -25.43 15.54
CA GLY A 83 -28.05 -25.69 15.59
C GLY A 83 -28.83 -24.39 15.83
N GLU A 84 -29.64 -24.33 16.88
CA GLU A 84 -30.40 -23.13 17.27
C GLU A 84 -29.67 -22.22 18.28
N GLU A 85 -28.52 -22.67 18.81
CA GLU A 85 -27.74 -21.89 19.76
C GLU A 85 -26.77 -20.92 19.05
N LYS A 86 -26.83 -19.67 19.49
CA LYS A 86 -25.89 -18.62 19.13
C LYS A 86 -24.76 -18.60 20.16
N ILE A 87 -23.54 -18.83 19.68
CA ILE A 87 -22.33 -18.71 20.51
C ILE A 87 -21.58 -17.47 20.06
N GLU A 88 -21.47 -16.50 20.95
CA GLU A 88 -20.61 -15.34 20.77
C GLU A 88 -19.23 -15.65 21.34
N THR A 89 -18.21 -15.48 20.52
CA THR A 89 -16.82 -15.73 20.90
C THR A 89 -15.97 -14.51 20.57
N GLU A 90 -15.14 -14.10 21.51
CA GLU A 90 -14.11 -13.09 21.24
C GLU A 90 -13.12 -13.64 20.21
N ILE A 91 -12.78 -12.79 19.23
CA ILE A 91 -11.83 -13.17 18.19
C ILE A 91 -10.38 -13.05 18.68
N SER A 92 -9.57 -14.05 18.37
CA SER A 92 -8.13 -14.02 18.64
C SER A 92 -7.36 -13.13 17.65
N VAL A 93 -7.92 -12.93 16.45
CA VAL A 93 -7.27 -12.28 15.28
C VAL A 93 -8.23 -11.36 14.54
N ARG A 94 -7.71 -10.23 14.02
CA ARG A 94 -8.53 -9.29 13.22
C ARG A 94 -9.16 -10.00 12.00
N PRO A 95 -10.43 -9.71 11.67
CA PRO A 95 -11.14 -10.39 10.59
C PRO A 95 -10.82 -9.80 9.22
N VAL A 96 -9.53 -9.67 8.88
CA VAL A 96 -9.05 -9.06 7.63
C VAL A 96 -8.01 -9.93 6.94
N GLY A 97 -7.89 -9.79 5.62
CA GLY A 97 -6.91 -10.52 4.81
C GLY A 97 -7.12 -12.04 4.85
N HIS A 98 -6.09 -12.81 5.20
CA HIS A 98 -6.18 -14.29 5.25
C HIS A 98 -7.16 -14.85 6.29
N ARG A 99 -7.62 -14.01 7.22
CA ARG A 99 -8.63 -14.37 8.22
C ARG A 99 -9.89 -13.55 8.07
N ALA A 100 -10.16 -13.04 6.85
CA ALA A 100 -11.36 -12.28 6.57
C ALA A 100 -12.61 -13.04 7.01
N MET A 101 -13.43 -12.35 7.81
CA MET A 101 -14.76 -12.81 8.20
C MET A 101 -15.79 -11.87 7.59
N VAL A 102 -17.00 -12.37 7.37
CA VAL A 102 -18.08 -11.55 6.81
C VAL A 102 -18.74 -10.78 7.93
N ILE A 103 -18.85 -9.47 7.76
CA ILE A 103 -19.63 -8.62 8.65
C ILE A 103 -21.12 -8.92 8.44
N ILE A 104 -21.85 -9.14 9.54
CA ILE A 104 -23.29 -9.37 9.49
C ILE A 104 -23.96 -8.07 9.07
N ARG A 105 -24.46 -7.99 7.83
CA ARG A 105 -25.23 -6.86 7.27
C ARG A 105 -26.49 -7.38 6.57
N SER A 106 -27.49 -6.53 6.41
CA SER A 106 -28.83 -6.93 5.95
C SER A 106 -28.81 -7.60 4.58
N GLY A 107 -27.94 -7.13 3.68
CA GLY A 107 -27.78 -7.71 2.34
C GLY A 107 -27.12 -9.09 2.29
N ASN A 108 -26.46 -9.53 3.37
CA ASN A 108 -25.76 -10.81 3.42
C ASN A 108 -26.47 -11.84 4.30
N ILE A 109 -27.40 -11.43 5.19
CA ILE A 109 -28.17 -12.34 6.05
C ILE A 109 -28.91 -13.41 5.25
N ALA A 110 -29.52 -13.05 4.12
CA ALA A 110 -30.29 -13.99 3.30
C ALA A 110 -29.47 -15.22 2.91
N ARG A 111 -28.18 -15.02 2.54
CA ARG A 111 -27.27 -16.13 2.20
C ARG A 111 -26.96 -17.03 3.39
N PHE A 112 -26.87 -16.46 4.60
CA PHE A 112 -26.62 -17.23 5.82
C PHE A 112 -27.86 -17.99 6.30
N VAL A 113 -29.04 -17.40 6.12
CA VAL A 113 -30.32 -18.01 6.51
C VAL A 113 -30.72 -19.12 5.53
N GLU A 114 -30.41 -18.99 4.23
CA GLU A 114 -30.64 -20.05 3.24
C GLU A 114 -29.87 -21.34 3.56
N GLN A 115 -28.74 -21.25 4.25
CA GLN A 115 -27.96 -22.42 4.70
C GLN A 115 -28.59 -23.13 5.92
N GLN A 116 -29.57 -22.53 6.60
CA GLN A 116 -30.23 -23.04 7.82
C GLN A 116 -31.76 -22.77 7.78
N PRO A 117 -32.52 -23.47 6.92
CA PRO A 117 -33.87 -23.06 6.52
C PRO A 117 -34.98 -23.15 7.58
N ASN A 118 -34.71 -23.61 8.81
CA ASN A 118 -35.78 -24.05 9.72
C ASN A 118 -35.85 -23.36 11.10
N SER A 119 -35.21 -22.21 11.32
CA SER A 119 -35.34 -21.49 12.60
C SER A 119 -35.70 -20.01 12.39
N ASN A 120 -37.00 -19.71 12.43
CA ASN A 120 -37.51 -18.32 12.44
C ASN A 120 -36.89 -17.51 13.59
N SER A 121 -36.59 -18.14 14.73
CA SER A 121 -35.91 -17.49 15.86
C SER A 121 -34.46 -17.12 15.57
N LEU A 122 -33.74 -17.93 14.77
CA LEU A 122 -32.37 -17.60 14.36
C LEU A 122 -32.36 -16.41 13.42
N ARG A 123 -33.29 -16.39 12.47
CA ARG A 123 -33.46 -15.27 11.53
C ARG A 123 -33.71 -13.95 12.26
N GLU A 124 -34.65 -13.93 13.20
CA GLU A 124 -34.95 -12.73 13.99
C GLU A 124 -33.72 -12.24 14.78
N ARG A 125 -32.92 -13.16 15.32
CA ARG A 125 -31.67 -12.81 16.03
C ARG A 125 -30.62 -12.23 15.09
N LEU A 126 -30.46 -12.76 13.88
CA LEU A 126 -29.51 -12.24 12.89
C LEU A 126 -29.92 -10.88 12.36
N GLU A 127 -31.22 -10.68 12.13
CA GLU A 127 -31.78 -9.39 11.73
C GLU A 127 -31.49 -8.31 12.78
N LYS A 128 -31.68 -8.60 14.07
CA LYS A 128 -31.32 -7.68 15.17
C LYS A 128 -29.82 -7.32 15.19
N LEU A 129 -28.93 -8.30 14.98
CA LEU A 129 -27.49 -8.03 14.94
C LEU A 129 -27.07 -7.22 13.73
N SER A 130 -27.71 -7.48 12.59
CA SER A 130 -27.49 -6.73 11.38
C SER A 130 -27.94 -5.29 11.52
N GLU A 131 -29.10 -5.04 12.11
CA GLU A 131 -29.59 -3.68 12.39
C GLU A 131 -28.60 -2.93 13.29
N LEU A 132 -28.09 -3.59 14.34
CA LEU A 132 -27.08 -3.01 15.22
C LEU A 132 -25.77 -2.72 14.47
N ASN A 133 -25.26 -3.68 13.68
CA ASN A 133 -24.06 -3.50 12.87
C ASN A 133 -24.24 -2.36 11.85
N ASN A 134 -25.34 -2.32 11.12
CA ASN A 134 -25.62 -1.26 10.13
C ASN A 134 -25.62 0.11 10.81
N THR A 135 -26.28 0.24 11.96
CA THR A 135 -26.31 1.52 12.72
C THR A 135 -24.90 1.99 13.09
N VAL A 136 -24.05 1.07 13.56
CA VAL A 136 -22.67 1.38 13.93
C VAL A 136 -21.83 1.71 12.69
N LEU A 137 -21.96 0.94 11.61
CA LEU A 137 -21.19 1.10 10.39
C LEU A 137 -21.57 2.37 9.63
N GLU A 138 -22.86 2.66 9.48
CA GLU A 138 -23.36 3.90 8.87
C GLU A 138 -22.82 5.13 9.62
N ARG A 139 -22.87 5.11 10.96
CA ARG A 139 -22.28 6.18 11.78
C ARG A 139 -20.77 6.34 11.54
N LEU A 140 -20.04 5.23 11.46
CA LEU A 140 -18.60 5.27 11.21
C LEU A 140 -18.29 5.77 9.80
N GLU A 141 -19.06 5.34 8.81
CA GLU A 141 -18.94 5.77 7.41
C GLU A 141 -19.20 7.28 7.31
N GLU A 142 -20.31 7.78 7.87
CA GLU A 142 -20.65 9.21 7.89
C GLU A 142 -19.62 10.08 8.63
N GLU A 143 -19.11 9.61 9.78
CA GLU A 143 -18.23 10.43 10.61
C GLU A 143 -16.76 10.37 10.18
N CYS A 144 -16.31 9.24 9.61
CA CYS A 144 -14.89 8.97 9.37
C CYS A 144 -14.48 9.02 7.90
N ILE A 145 -15.40 8.75 6.96
CA ILE A 145 -15.10 8.79 5.53
C ILE A 145 -15.37 10.19 4.99
N ALA A 146 -14.46 10.69 4.17
CA ALA A 146 -14.68 11.87 3.36
C ALA A 146 -14.19 11.62 1.94
N ASN A 147 -14.75 12.35 0.99
CA ASN A 147 -14.26 12.32 -0.38
C ASN A 147 -12.88 12.97 -0.47
N ALA A 148 -11.97 12.31 -1.20
CA ALA A 148 -10.69 12.86 -1.61
C ALA A 148 -10.90 14.22 -2.26
N SER A 149 -10.21 15.21 -1.72
CA SER A 149 -10.23 16.57 -2.23
C SER A 149 -9.70 16.61 -3.68
N VAL A 150 -10.08 17.66 -4.42
CA VAL A 150 -9.58 17.90 -5.78
C VAL A 150 -8.04 17.94 -5.79
N LEU A 151 -7.43 18.56 -4.78
CA LEU A 151 -5.97 18.65 -4.65
C LEU A 151 -5.32 17.27 -4.50
N GLU A 152 -5.89 16.39 -3.68
CA GLU A 152 -5.36 15.03 -3.49
C GLU A 152 -5.50 14.16 -4.74
N ARG A 153 -6.62 14.31 -5.46
CA ARG A 153 -6.83 13.62 -6.75
C ARG A 153 -5.83 14.11 -7.80
N LEU A 154 -5.65 15.43 -7.91
CA LEU A 154 -4.66 16.02 -8.81
C LEU A 154 -3.24 15.59 -8.45
N SER A 155 -2.87 15.61 -7.17
CA SER A 155 -1.57 15.16 -6.70
C SER A 155 -1.30 13.68 -7.04
N SER A 156 -2.31 12.82 -6.86
CA SER A 156 -2.23 11.40 -7.23
C SER A 156 -2.10 11.22 -8.75
N LEU A 157 -2.80 12.03 -9.55
CA LEU A 157 -2.70 12.02 -11.01
C LEU A 157 -1.34 12.52 -11.50
N THR A 158 -0.80 13.57 -10.88
CA THR A 158 0.56 14.08 -11.16
C THR A 158 1.61 13.00 -10.88
N LEU A 159 1.46 12.26 -9.78
CA LEU A 159 2.31 11.12 -9.50
C LEU A 159 2.20 10.04 -10.57
N ALA A 160 0.98 9.61 -10.91
CA ALA A 160 0.76 8.61 -11.95
C ALA A 160 1.35 9.05 -13.29
N TYR A 161 1.22 10.33 -13.64
CA TYR A 161 1.83 10.93 -14.81
C TYR A 161 3.35 10.73 -14.81
N TYR A 162 4.04 11.10 -13.73
CA TYR A 162 5.50 10.95 -13.64
C TYR A 162 5.95 9.49 -13.64
N ILE A 163 5.21 8.59 -13.00
CA ILE A 163 5.49 7.15 -13.06
C ILE A 163 5.36 6.64 -14.50
N LEU A 164 4.26 6.94 -15.19
CA LEU A 164 3.99 6.49 -16.56
C LEU A 164 5.02 7.02 -17.55
N ILE A 165 5.33 8.32 -17.46
CA ILE A 165 6.37 8.96 -18.27
C ILE A 165 7.73 8.30 -17.98
N GLY A 166 8.02 7.99 -16.71
CA GLY A 166 9.18 7.20 -16.28
C GLY A 166 9.29 5.85 -16.97
N ILE A 167 8.20 5.08 -16.99
CA ILE A 167 8.14 3.76 -17.64
C ILE A 167 8.35 3.88 -19.15
N ILE A 168 7.59 4.76 -19.81
CA ILE A 168 7.62 4.93 -21.27
C ILE A 168 9.04 5.26 -21.72
N ALA A 169 9.71 6.17 -21.02
CA ALA A 169 11.04 6.56 -21.42
C ALA A 169 12.13 5.55 -21.04
N GLY A 170 11.98 4.84 -19.92
CA GLY A 170 12.83 3.70 -19.62
C GLY A 170 12.79 2.67 -20.74
N ILE A 171 11.59 2.31 -21.21
CA ILE A 171 11.40 1.39 -22.35
C ILE A 171 11.97 1.99 -23.65
N ALA A 172 11.66 3.26 -23.93
CA ALA A 172 12.13 3.93 -25.14
C ALA A 172 13.66 3.99 -25.21
N ARG A 173 14.35 4.09 -24.06
CA ARG A 173 15.82 4.08 -24.01
C ARG A 173 16.43 2.69 -24.09
N VAL A 174 15.72 1.64 -23.68
CA VAL A 174 16.17 0.25 -23.88
C VAL A 174 16.10 -0.13 -25.36
N ILE A 175 15.08 0.33 -26.08
CA ILE A 175 14.82 -0.04 -27.48
C ILE A 175 15.41 0.97 -28.47
N GLY A 176 15.55 2.24 -28.06
CA GLY A 176 15.97 3.36 -28.91
C GLY A 176 17.49 3.52 -29.03
N PRO A 177 17.94 4.48 -29.86
CA PRO A 177 19.36 4.77 -30.02
C PRO A 177 19.97 5.26 -28.71
N PHE A 178 21.24 4.90 -28.50
CA PHE A 178 22.02 5.33 -27.35
C PHE A 178 21.99 6.86 -27.21
N SER A 179 21.69 7.36 -26.02
CA SER A 179 21.66 8.78 -25.69
C SER A 179 22.26 9.00 -24.31
N CYS A 180 23.07 10.05 -24.21
CA CYS A 180 23.83 10.44 -23.03
C CYS A 180 23.04 11.28 -22.02
N GLU A 181 21.77 11.57 -22.31
CA GLU A 181 20.93 12.30 -21.37
C GLU A 181 20.38 11.34 -20.31
N ASP A 182 20.66 11.64 -19.05
CA ASP A 182 20.14 10.88 -17.91
C ASP A 182 18.62 11.00 -17.81
N TRP A 183 17.99 9.89 -17.43
CA TRP A 183 16.55 9.82 -17.17
C TRP A 183 16.29 9.61 -15.66
N PRO A 184 15.24 10.22 -15.08
CA PRO A 184 14.89 10.09 -13.67
C PRO A 184 14.31 8.69 -13.32
N TYR A 185 15.07 7.93 -12.53
CA TYR A 185 14.74 6.57 -12.09
C TYR A 185 13.84 6.51 -10.84
N ILE A 186 13.64 7.62 -10.13
CA ILE A 186 12.92 7.63 -8.86
C ILE A 186 11.41 7.41 -9.00
N PRO A 187 10.71 8.02 -9.98
CA PRO A 187 9.30 7.69 -10.20
C PRO A 187 9.08 6.19 -10.43
N LEU A 188 10.03 5.51 -11.09
CA LEU A 188 9.99 4.05 -11.29
C LEU A 188 10.12 3.26 -9.98
N ALA A 189 10.92 3.74 -9.03
CA ALA A 189 11.03 3.12 -7.70
C ALA A 189 9.68 3.16 -6.94
N PHE A 190 8.78 4.09 -7.31
CA PHE A 190 7.42 4.20 -6.76
C PHE A 190 6.33 3.58 -7.64
N CYS A 191 6.68 2.80 -8.69
CA CYS A 191 5.70 2.10 -9.53
C CYS A 191 4.70 1.26 -8.73
N TRP A 192 5.13 0.70 -7.59
CA TRP A 192 4.26 -0.07 -6.70
C TRP A 192 3.10 0.77 -6.13
N THR A 193 3.20 2.09 -6.10
CA THR A 193 2.11 2.98 -5.64
C THR A 193 0.99 3.16 -6.66
N LEU A 194 1.16 2.73 -7.93
CA LEU A 194 0.14 2.88 -8.99
C LEU A 194 -1.19 2.25 -8.61
N THR A 195 -1.17 1.08 -7.97
CA THR A 195 -2.41 0.41 -7.54
C THR A 195 -3.14 1.22 -6.46
N ALA A 196 -2.39 1.87 -5.58
CA ALA A 196 -2.97 2.76 -4.56
C ALA A 196 -3.55 4.04 -5.18
N ILE A 197 -2.86 4.62 -6.15
CA ILE A 197 -3.33 5.76 -6.93
C ILE A 197 -4.62 5.42 -7.66
N TYR A 198 -4.64 4.30 -8.41
CA TYR A 198 -5.80 3.86 -9.17
C TYR A 198 -7.05 3.74 -8.30
N ARG A 199 -6.93 3.11 -7.12
CA ARG A 199 -8.06 3.00 -6.21
C ARG A 199 -8.49 4.37 -5.69
N ARG A 200 -7.54 5.22 -5.31
CA ARG A 200 -7.82 6.56 -4.78
C ARG A 200 -8.49 7.46 -5.81
N THR A 201 -8.13 7.38 -7.08
CA THR A 201 -8.74 8.18 -8.16
C THR A 201 -10.11 7.67 -8.57
N THR A 202 -10.34 6.35 -8.58
CA THR A 202 -11.61 5.74 -9.01
C THR A 202 -12.68 5.71 -7.93
N HIS A 203 -12.32 5.36 -6.70
CA HIS A 203 -13.28 5.22 -5.60
C HIS A 203 -13.45 6.53 -4.83
N GLY A 204 -12.40 7.35 -4.75
CA GLY A 204 -12.50 8.70 -4.21
C GLY A 204 -12.80 8.83 -2.72
N GLU A 205 -13.01 7.74 -1.98
CA GLU A 205 -13.27 7.72 -0.54
C GLU A 205 -11.97 7.62 0.25
N LEU A 206 -11.84 8.45 1.28
CA LEU A 206 -10.70 8.47 2.20
C LEU A 206 -11.15 8.46 3.64
N LEU A 207 -10.43 7.71 4.47
CA LEU A 207 -10.66 7.71 5.89
C LEU A 207 -9.90 8.85 6.56
N VAL A 208 -10.62 9.88 6.99
CA VAL A 208 -10.06 11.13 7.52
C VAL A 208 -9.96 11.10 9.05
N LYS A 209 -10.90 10.44 9.72
CA LYS A 209 -10.94 10.34 11.18
C LYS A 209 -10.73 8.91 11.65
N ASP A 210 -10.07 8.78 12.79
CA ASP A 210 -9.73 7.51 13.42
C ASP A 210 -10.99 6.76 13.90
N PRO A 211 -11.36 5.61 13.30
CA PRO A 211 -12.53 4.85 13.71
C PRO A 211 -12.43 4.35 15.15
N GLU A 212 -11.22 4.05 15.65
CA GLU A 212 -11.04 3.55 17.02
C GLU A 212 -11.51 4.57 18.06
N LYS A 213 -11.32 5.86 17.78
CA LYS A 213 -11.76 6.94 18.68
C LYS A 213 -13.27 7.17 18.64
N LYS A 214 -13.93 6.72 17.56
CA LYS A 214 -15.35 6.96 17.30
C LYS A 214 -16.25 5.82 17.76
N ILE A 215 -15.84 4.58 17.52
CA ILE A 215 -16.62 3.37 17.84
C ILE A 215 -16.77 3.13 19.37
N LYS A 216 -15.98 3.82 20.21
CA LYS A 216 -15.97 3.65 21.68
C LYS A 216 -15.89 2.16 22.08
N SER A 217 -16.89 1.65 22.81
CA SER A 217 -16.99 0.27 23.29
C SER A 217 -17.98 -0.59 22.48
N GLU A 218 -18.50 -0.07 21.37
CA GLU A 218 -19.42 -0.81 20.51
C GLU A 218 -18.70 -1.99 19.83
N LYS A 219 -19.47 -3.05 19.53
CA LYS A 219 -18.95 -4.30 18.94
C LYS A 219 -19.56 -4.50 17.56
N ILE A 220 -18.75 -5.00 16.65
CA ILE A 220 -19.15 -5.41 15.30
C ILE A 220 -19.21 -6.94 15.27
N TYR A 221 -20.37 -7.47 14.91
CA TYR A 221 -20.58 -8.90 14.83
C TYR A 221 -20.15 -9.42 13.46
N VAL A 222 -19.32 -10.46 13.46
CA VAL A 222 -18.78 -11.08 12.26
C VAL A 222 -19.05 -12.58 12.27
N MET A 223 -19.06 -13.19 11.10
CA MET A 223 -19.24 -14.62 10.92
C MET A 223 -18.18 -15.18 10.00
N ASN A 224 -17.75 -16.41 10.28
CA ASN A 224 -16.94 -17.15 9.35
C ASN A 224 -17.77 -17.45 8.10
N SER A 225 -17.26 -17.09 6.93
CA SER A 225 -17.95 -17.38 5.68
C SER A 225 -17.70 -18.83 5.31
N ASP A 226 -18.73 -19.67 5.24
CA ASP A 226 -18.57 -21.03 4.69
C ASP A 226 -18.43 -21.03 3.15
N ASP A 227 -18.55 -19.86 2.53
CA ASP A 227 -18.30 -19.65 1.10
C ASP A 227 -16.79 -19.75 0.81
N ASN A 228 -16.43 -20.92 0.28
CA ASN A 228 -15.06 -21.23 -0.10
C ASN A 228 -14.55 -20.30 -1.21
N ASP A 229 -15.41 -19.84 -2.11
CA ASP A 229 -14.99 -19.00 -3.25
C ASP A 229 -14.60 -17.60 -2.77
N ASN A 230 -15.38 -17.00 -1.87
CA ASN A 230 -15.02 -15.71 -1.26
C ASN A 230 -13.74 -15.79 -0.44
N LYS A 231 -13.52 -16.89 0.29
CA LYS A 231 -12.26 -17.15 0.99
C LYS A 231 -11.10 -17.26 0.02
N VAL A 232 -11.20 -18.10 -1.00
CA VAL A 232 -10.15 -18.29 -2.01
C VAL A 232 -9.82 -16.97 -2.71
N GLN A 233 -10.83 -16.17 -3.08
CA GLN A 233 -10.63 -14.85 -3.69
C GLN A 233 -9.87 -13.92 -2.76
N THR A 234 -10.24 -13.86 -1.48
CA THR A 234 -9.58 -12.98 -0.51
C THR A 234 -8.14 -13.42 -0.24
N HIS A 235 -7.90 -14.71 -0.04
CA HIS A 235 -6.55 -15.26 0.07
C HIS A 235 -5.70 -14.94 -1.17
N THR A 236 -6.26 -15.14 -2.35
CA THR A 236 -5.58 -14.87 -3.63
C THR A 236 -5.21 -13.39 -3.74
N ARG A 237 -6.11 -12.47 -3.40
CA ARG A 237 -5.83 -11.02 -3.44
C ARG A 237 -4.69 -10.63 -2.49
N VAL A 238 -4.65 -11.18 -1.28
CA VAL A 238 -3.58 -10.92 -0.32
C VAL A 238 -2.24 -11.46 -0.82
N VAL A 239 -2.21 -12.69 -1.35
CA VAL A 239 -0.99 -13.28 -1.95
C VAL A 239 -0.52 -12.46 -3.15
N LEU A 240 -1.43 -12.08 -4.06
CA LEU A 240 -1.08 -11.24 -5.21
C LEU A 240 -0.53 -9.88 -4.77
N THR A 241 -1.10 -9.28 -3.73
CA THR A 241 -0.60 -8.02 -3.15
C THR A 241 0.81 -8.19 -2.60
N PHE A 242 1.06 -9.29 -1.88
CA PHE A 242 2.39 -9.65 -1.40
C PHE A 242 3.39 -9.83 -2.54
N LEU A 243 3.06 -10.64 -3.55
CA LEU A 243 3.93 -10.87 -4.71
C LEU A 243 4.22 -9.56 -5.46
N ALA A 244 3.20 -8.71 -5.68
CA ALA A 244 3.37 -7.41 -6.32
C ALA A 244 4.28 -6.49 -5.50
N SER A 245 4.09 -6.44 -4.17
CA SER A 245 4.92 -5.63 -3.27
C SER A 245 6.40 -6.03 -3.29
N MET A 246 6.68 -7.32 -3.54
CA MET A 246 8.04 -7.83 -3.66
C MET A 246 8.64 -7.63 -5.05
N THR A 247 7.85 -7.73 -6.12
CA THR A 247 8.38 -7.84 -7.50
C THR A 247 8.35 -6.52 -8.25
N VAL A 248 7.30 -5.70 -8.08
CA VAL A 248 7.14 -4.43 -8.81
C VAL A 248 8.31 -3.47 -8.59
N PRO A 249 8.84 -3.29 -7.36
CA PRO A 249 9.99 -2.42 -7.17
C PRO A 249 11.24 -2.86 -7.96
N TRP A 250 11.45 -4.17 -8.16
CA TRP A 250 12.61 -4.69 -8.89
C TRP A 250 12.60 -4.37 -10.38
N ILE A 251 11.45 -4.02 -10.95
CA ILE A 251 11.38 -3.49 -12.32
C ILE A 251 12.29 -2.26 -12.46
N SER A 252 12.37 -1.43 -11.41
CA SER A 252 13.30 -0.29 -11.39
C SER A 252 14.77 -0.72 -11.45
N VAL A 253 15.14 -1.83 -10.81
CA VAL A 253 16.51 -2.40 -10.85
C VAL A 253 16.82 -2.92 -12.24
N PHE A 254 15.90 -3.67 -12.87
CA PHE A 254 16.11 -4.18 -14.23
C PHE A 254 16.21 -3.07 -15.26
N LEU A 255 15.32 -2.07 -15.20
CA LEU A 255 15.42 -0.89 -16.05
C LEU A 255 16.71 -0.11 -15.75
N ALA A 256 17.10 -0.03 -14.47
CA ALA A 256 18.39 0.48 -14.03
C ALA A 256 19.59 -0.47 -14.27
N TYR A 257 19.39 -1.63 -14.93
CA TYR A 257 20.44 -2.52 -15.43
C TYR A 257 20.45 -2.71 -16.97
N LEU A 258 19.41 -2.32 -17.70
CA LEU A 258 19.35 -2.31 -19.19
C LEU A 258 19.56 -0.93 -19.91
N THR A 259 19.19 0.19 -19.31
CA THR A 259 19.62 1.62 -19.42
C THR A 259 21.10 2.13 -19.51
N PRO A 260 21.87 2.12 -20.61
CA PRO A 260 23.26 2.66 -20.60
C PRO A 260 23.35 4.18 -20.28
N PRO A 261 24.49 4.77 -19.76
CA PRO A 261 25.91 4.31 -19.66
C PRO A 261 26.46 4.00 -18.23
N VAL A 262 27.73 3.53 -18.10
CA VAL A 262 28.38 2.82 -16.95
C VAL A 262 28.06 3.27 -15.50
N GLY A 263 27.78 4.55 -15.21
CA GLY A 263 27.28 5.01 -13.89
C GLY A 263 26.02 4.26 -13.43
N PHE A 264 25.35 3.63 -14.37
CA PHE A 264 24.25 2.71 -14.27
C PHE A 264 24.45 1.40 -13.50
N PHE A 265 25.63 0.78 -13.56
CA PHE A 265 25.90 -0.40 -12.73
C PHE A 265 25.88 -0.03 -11.25
N CYS A 266 26.31 1.19 -10.92
CA CYS A 266 26.29 1.69 -9.56
C CYS A 266 24.87 2.10 -9.13
N ARG A 267 24.06 2.61 -10.06
CA ARG A 267 22.63 2.89 -9.85
C ARG A 267 21.82 1.61 -9.60
N SER A 268 21.95 0.58 -10.43
CA SER A 268 21.28 -0.72 -10.21
C SER A 268 21.70 -1.35 -8.88
N LYS A 269 22.99 -1.29 -8.51
CA LYS A 269 23.45 -1.71 -7.19
C LYS A 269 22.76 -0.96 -6.05
N TYR A 270 22.68 0.36 -6.17
CA TYR A 270 22.01 1.18 -5.15
C TYR A 270 20.52 0.83 -5.02
N LEU A 271 19.81 0.73 -6.15
CA LEU A 271 18.41 0.34 -6.18
C LEU A 271 18.20 -1.10 -5.71
N THR A 272 19.17 -1.99 -5.93
CA THR A 272 19.14 -3.36 -5.40
C THR A 272 19.10 -3.37 -3.88
N VAL A 273 19.86 -2.49 -3.21
CA VAL A 273 19.81 -2.35 -1.75
C VAL A 273 18.42 -1.92 -1.29
N LEU A 274 17.85 -0.87 -1.91
CA LEU A 274 16.49 -0.40 -1.62
C LEU A 274 15.44 -1.50 -1.83
N CYS A 275 15.46 -2.17 -2.98
CA CYS A 275 14.51 -3.22 -3.30
C CYS A 275 14.67 -4.45 -2.39
N SER A 276 15.89 -4.76 -1.96
CA SER A 276 16.13 -5.84 -0.99
C SER A 276 15.50 -5.52 0.37
N ILE A 277 15.62 -4.28 0.85
CA ILE A 277 14.95 -3.82 2.08
C ILE A 277 13.43 -3.95 1.94
N TRP A 278 12.86 -3.47 0.83
CA TRP A 278 11.42 -3.57 0.57
C TRP A 278 10.92 -5.00 0.48
N SER A 279 11.66 -5.89 -0.19
CA SER A 279 11.30 -7.32 -0.29
C SER A 279 11.38 -8.02 1.06
N LEU A 280 12.44 -7.78 1.84
CA LEU A 280 12.60 -8.36 3.17
C LEU A 280 11.50 -7.88 4.12
N ASN A 281 11.22 -6.58 4.16
CA ASN A 281 10.17 -6.03 5.02
C ASN A 281 8.78 -6.50 4.60
N SER A 282 8.51 -6.61 3.29
CA SER A 282 7.26 -7.17 2.78
C SER A 282 7.09 -8.63 3.17
N LEU A 283 8.17 -9.42 3.13
CA LEU A 283 8.17 -10.81 3.59
C LEU A 283 7.92 -10.92 5.10
N VAL A 284 8.62 -10.14 5.92
CA VAL A 284 8.42 -10.11 7.37
C VAL A 284 6.99 -9.70 7.72
N ALA A 285 6.46 -8.66 7.07
CA ALA A 285 5.09 -8.19 7.28
C ALA A 285 4.05 -9.22 6.80
N TYR A 286 4.29 -9.92 5.69
CA TYR A 286 3.42 -10.98 5.21
C TYR A 286 3.40 -12.18 6.15
N ILE A 287 4.58 -12.65 6.60
CA ILE A 287 4.71 -13.72 7.59
C ILE A 287 3.99 -13.33 8.88
N HIS A 288 4.17 -12.09 9.35
CA HIS A 288 3.45 -11.61 10.54
C HIS A 288 1.93 -11.57 10.33
N HIS A 289 1.47 -11.09 9.18
CA HIS A 289 0.05 -11.10 8.82
C HIS A 289 -0.51 -12.52 8.77
N TRP A 290 0.30 -13.51 8.37
CA TRP A 290 -0.08 -14.93 8.35
C TRP A 290 -0.04 -15.60 9.73
N ILE A 291 0.98 -15.34 10.55
CA ILE A 291 1.29 -16.04 11.82
C ILE A 291 0.46 -15.53 13.03
N GLU A 292 -0.40 -14.54 12.83
CA GLU A 292 -1.37 -14.01 13.80
C GLU A 292 -0.79 -13.04 14.86
N GLU A 293 -1.56 -12.01 15.20
CA GLU A 293 -1.31 -11.04 16.28
C GLU A 293 -1.56 -11.66 17.68
N ARG A 294 -0.92 -12.80 17.97
CA ARG A 294 -1.06 -13.46 19.28
C ARG A 294 -0.20 -12.78 20.35
N ASN A 295 0.96 -12.26 19.96
CA ASN A 295 1.95 -11.73 20.90
C ASN A 295 2.17 -10.23 20.70
N LYS A 296 1.71 -9.42 21.66
CA LYS A 296 1.89 -7.95 21.68
C LYS A 296 3.36 -7.53 21.60
N THR A 297 4.28 -8.32 22.14
CA THR A 297 5.71 -8.01 22.11
C THR A 297 6.27 -8.16 20.70
N VAL A 298 5.86 -9.20 19.96
CA VAL A 298 6.29 -9.42 18.57
C VAL A 298 5.74 -8.33 17.66
N ASP A 299 4.47 -7.97 17.84
CA ASP A 299 3.83 -6.87 17.12
C ASP A 299 4.59 -5.54 17.32
N LEU A 300 4.92 -5.21 18.58
CA LEU A 300 5.73 -4.03 18.89
C LEU A 300 7.10 -4.07 18.22
N ILE A 301 7.81 -5.21 18.26
CA ILE A 301 9.12 -5.38 17.64
C ILE A 301 9.05 -5.12 16.13
N ILE A 302 8.03 -5.66 15.46
CA ILE A 302 7.85 -5.50 14.01
C ILE A 302 7.53 -4.06 13.67
N HIS A 303 6.64 -3.41 14.42
CA HIS A 303 6.35 -1.99 14.22
C HIS A 303 7.60 -1.11 14.39
N VAL A 304 8.41 -1.36 15.43
CA VAL A 304 9.67 -0.64 15.63
C VAL A 304 10.67 -0.91 14.50
N TRP A 305 10.82 -2.17 14.08
CA TRP A 305 11.68 -2.55 12.96
C TRP A 305 11.29 -1.82 11.67
N LEU A 306 10.00 -1.85 11.31
CA LEU A 306 9.49 -1.18 10.12
C LEU A 306 9.65 0.34 10.20
N THR A 307 9.48 0.94 11.38
CA THR A 307 9.70 2.38 11.56
C THR A 307 11.17 2.76 11.37
N VAL A 308 12.11 2.02 11.99
CA VAL A 308 13.55 2.26 11.81
C VAL A 308 13.97 2.03 10.36
N SER A 309 13.47 0.96 9.74
CA SER A 309 13.72 0.69 8.33
C SER A 309 13.13 1.77 7.42
N GLY A 310 12.00 2.37 7.78
CA GLY A 310 11.39 3.48 7.04
C GLY A 310 12.26 4.71 7.03
N VAL A 311 12.87 5.03 8.18
CA VAL A 311 13.85 6.12 8.31
C VAL A 311 15.09 5.83 7.45
N ALA A 312 15.59 4.59 7.46
CA ALA A 312 16.71 4.20 6.60
C ALA A 312 16.38 4.32 5.10
N VAL A 313 15.20 3.84 4.67
CA VAL A 313 14.73 3.96 3.28
C VAL A 313 14.57 5.43 2.88
N ALA A 314 14.02 6.27 3.76
CA ALA A 314 13.90 7.70 3.49
C ALA A 314 15.27 8.36 3.28
N MET A 315 16.26 8.05 4.12
CA MET A 315 17.64 8.52 3.93
C MET A 315 18.25 8.02 2.63
N LEU A 316 18.04 6.74 2.28
CA LEU A 316 18.54 6.16 1.03
C LEU A 316 17.89 6.82 -0.19
N LEU A 317 16.59 7.13 -0.15
CA LEU A 317 15.92 7.85 -1.23
C LEU A 317 16.41 9.29 -1.35
N PHE A 318 16.68 9.96 -0.22
CA PHE A 318 17.28 11.29 -0.20
C PHE A 318 18.69 11.30 -0.81
N VAL A 319 19.54 10.36 -0.41
CA VAL A 319 20.89 10.20 -0.99
C VAL A 319 20.82 9.87 -2.47
N LEU A 320 19.88 9.02 -2.90
CA LEU A 320 19.65 8.73 -4.32
C LEU A 320 19.28 9.99 -5.10
N ALA A 321 18.44 10.85 -4.54
CA ALA A 321 18.07 12.12 -5.17
C ALA A 321 19.27 13.05 -5.34
N MET A 322 20.12 13.16 -4.32
CA MET A 322 21.36 13.92 -4.40
C MET A 322 22.32 13.35 -5.45
N LEU A 323 22.47 12.02 -5.48
CA LEU A 323 23.33 11.32 -6.42
C LEU A 323 22.90 11.50 -7.88
N ILE A 324 21.60 11.58 -8.16
CA ILE A 324 21.11 11.83 -9.52
C ILE A 324 21.34 13.28 -9.95
N SER A 325 21.37 14.22 -9.01
CA SER A 325 21.61 15.63 -9.33
C SER A 325 23.06 15.92 -9.73
N GLU A 326 24.02 15.12 -9.27
CA GLU A 326 25.45 15.37 -9.48
C GLU A 326 26.20 14.06 -9.76
N SER A 327 26.59 13.83 -11.02
CA SER A 327 27.22 12.57 -11.44
C SER A 327 28.55 12.29 -10.75
N LEU A 328 29.30 13.34 -10.39
CA LEU A 328 30.57 13.24 -9.66
C LEU A 328 30.43 12.55 -8.29
N TRP A 329 29.26 12.61 -7.67
CA TRP A 329 29.03 11.99 -6.37
C TRP A 329 29.01 10.47 -6.46
N TRP A 330 28.59 9.90 -7.61
CA TRP A 330 28.69 8.46 -7.85
C TRP A 330 30.15 8.01 -7.83
N VAL A 331 31.04 8.76 -8.48
CA VAL A 331 32.47 8.47 -8.54
C VAL A 331 33.12 8.60 -7.18
N SER A 332 32.75 9.64 -6.41
CA SER A 332 33.29 9.88 -5.07
C SER A 332 32.92 8.76 -4.08
N LEU A 333 31.66 8.31 -4.09
CA LEU A 333 31.16 7.32 -3.12
C LEU A 333 31.43 5.87 -3.53
N PHE A 334 31.38 5.56 -4.82
CA PHE A 334 31.44 4.19 -5.33
C PHE A 334 32.67 3.92 -6.21
N GLY A 335 33.53 4.92 -6.41
CA GLY A 335 34.82 4.81 -7.10
C GLY A 335 34.74 5.01 -8.62
N LYS A 336 35.92 4.96 -9.26
CA LYS A 336 36.10 5.20 -10.71
C LYS A 336 35.33 4.24 -11.62
N SER A 337 34.88 3.09 -11.11
CA SER A 337 34.00 2.19 -11.86
C SER A 337 32.62 2.78 -12.15
N CYS A 338 32.25 3.88 -11.49
CA CYS A 338 31.00 4.59 -11.69
C CYS A 338 31.18 5.89 -12.49
N ASP A 339 32.37 6.12 -13.04
CA ASP A 339 32.69 7.27 -13.87
C ASP A 339 32.13 7.06 -15.29
N ASP A 340 31.26 7.96 -15.72
CA ASP A 340 30.62 7.97 -17.03
C ASP A 340 31.17 9.06 -17.96
N SER A 341 32.13 9.87 -17.49
CA SER A 341 32.68 11.02 -18.22
C SER A 341 33.32 10.64 -19.57
N GLY A 342 33.87 9.44 -19.69
CA GLY A 342 34.53 8.95 -20.91
C GLY A 342 33.61 8.27 -21.94
N ILE A 343 32.33 8.06 -21.63
CA ILE A 343 31.40 7.29 -22.50
C ILE A 343 30.56 8.21 -23.38
N CYS A 344 30.32 9.42 -22.88
CA CYS A 344 29.53 10.45 -23.54
C CYS A 344 30.38 11.59 -24.09
N SER A 345 31.70 11.48 -24.01
CA SER A 345 32.68 12.37 -24.61
C SER A 345 32.95 11.97 -26.06
N VAL A 346 32.03 12.29 -26.98
CA VAL A 346 32.28 12.40 -28.43
C VAL A 346 31.58 13.65 -28.95
#